data_AF-A0A9D1T8Z7-F1
#
_entry.id   AF-A0A9D1T8Z7-F1
#
_cell.length_a   1.000
_cell.length_b   1.000
_cell.length_c   1.000
_cell.angle_alpha   90.00
_cell.angle_beta   90.00
_cell.angle_gamma   90.00
#
_symmetry.space_group_name_H-M   'P 1'
#
loop_
_entity.id
_entity.type
_entity.pdbx_description
1 polymer ?
#
loop_
_entity_poly.entity_id
_entity_poly.type
_entity_poly.pdbx_seq_one_letter_code
_entity_poly.pdbx_strand_id
1 'polypeptide(L)'
;MSQHITVVNYDPEWPSKYVQERDYITEILKDNCISVYHIGSTSVPGLAAKPIIDIMVGVRSLERVDTVAEKFSDIGYEYLGEFGIAGRRYLRKGGDERTHQIHIFQADDWNNIGRHLAFRDYMRTHEKERNQYAKIKKDLAQKFPYDIDGYCDGKENFVREMENCALAQYDGTWDKLYIAARKVQNERKLSPLIEAGGVSAAILSAKGNIYTGVCIDTACSLGICAERNAIANMITNGESQIIKIVAVMADGKAGMPCGACREFMMQLNKTAGEIEILCDYETKKVIHLKSLTPEWWSTDQMGMNE
;
A
#
# COMPACT_ATOMS: atom_id res chain seq x y z
N MET A 1 -28.89 -17.24 -10.58
CA MET A 1 -29.09 -18.43 -9.71
C MET A 1 -28.13 -18.31 -8.52
N SER A 2 -28.27 -19.06 -7.42
CA SER A 2 -27.24 -19.01 -6.37
C SER A 2 -25.92 -19.55 -6.91
N GLN A 3 -24.85 -18.77 -6.80
CA GLN A 3 -23.52 -19.16 -7.27
C GLN A 3 -23.05 -20.43 -6.52
N HIS A 4 -22.55 -21.43 -7.25
CA HIS A 4 -21.94 -22.61 -6.65
C HIS A 4 -20.63 -22.23 -5.95
N ILE A 5 -20.49 -22.59 -4.68
CA ILE A 5 -19.29 -22.29 -3.89
C ILE A 5 -18.24 -23.36 -4.16
N THR A 6 -17.24 -22.99 -4.96
CA THR A 6 -16.11 -23.88 -5.29
C THR A 6 -14.82 -23.33 -4.70
N VAL A 7 -14.09 -24.16 -3.96
CA VAL A 7 -12.76 -23.85 -3.42
C VAL A 7 -11.73 -24.72 -4.12
N VAL A 8 -10.82 -24.09 -4.85
CA VAL A 8 -9.77 -24.75 -5.62
C VAL A 8 -8.42 -24.61 -4.92
N ASN A 9 -7.46 -25.46 -5.29
CA ASN A 9 -6.08 -25.28 -4.87
C ASN A 9 -5.52 -23.96 -5.40
N TYR A 10 -4.44 -23.47 -4.78
CA TYR A 10 -3.80 -22.22 -5.19
C TYR A 10 -3.41 -22.27 -6.68
N ASP A 11 -3.78 -21.23 -7.42
CA ASP A 11 -3.43 -21.05 -8.84
C ASP A 11 -2.27 -20.03 -8.93
N PRO A 12 -1.09 -20.43 -9.45
CA PRO A 12 0.04 -19.51 -9.62
C PRO A 12 -0.23 -18.38 -10.62
N GLU A 13 -1.33 -18.42 -11.39
CA GLU A 13 -1.77 -17.34 -12.27
C GLU A 13 -2.63 -16.28 -11.56
N TRP A 14 -2.98 -16.44 -10.28
CA TRP A 14 -3.72 -15.37 -9.56
C TRP A 14 -2.94 -14.06 -9.45
N PRO A 15 -1.62 -14.03 -9.17
CA PRO A 15 -0.84 -12.80 -9.20
C PRO A 15 -0.82 -12.11 -10.57
N SER A 16 -0.73 -12.86 -11.68
CA SER A 16 -0.73 -12.28 -13.04
C SER A 16 -2.09 -11.66 -13.38
N LYS A 17 -3.19 -12.34 -13.03
CA LYS A 17 -4.57 -11.81 -13.15
C LYS A 17 -4.76 -10.54 -12.32
N TYR A 18 -4.23 -10.51 -11.09
CA TYR A 18 -4.24 -9.31 -10.27
C TYR A 18 -3.50 -8.13 -10.92
N VAL A 19 -2.28 -8.36 -11.42
CA VAL A 19 -1.47 -7.30 -12.06
C VAL A 19 -2.20 -6.71 -13.27
N GLN A 20 -2.78 -7.56 -14.12
CA GLN A 20 -3.58 -7.10 -15.25
C GLN A 20 -4.75 -6.22 -14.81
N GLU A 21 -5.50 -6.65 -13.79
CA GLU A 21 -6.66 -5.92 -13.32
C GLU A 21 -6.28 -4.62 -12.58
N ARG A 22 -5.17 -4.62 -11.83
CA ARG A 22 -4.58 -3.44 -11.19
C ARG A 22 -4.28 -2.34 -12.22
N ASP A 23 -3.75 -2.70 -13.37
CA ASP A 23 -3.36 -1.74 -14.40
C ASP A 23 -4.61 -1.05 -15.00
N TYR A 24 -5.69 -1.80 -15.26
CA TYR A 24 -6.98 -1.21 -15.65
C TYR A 24 -7.56 -0.26 -14.58
N ILE A 25 -7.53 -0.68 -13.31
CA ILE A 25 -8.03 0.14 -12.20
C ILE A 25 -7.23 1.45 -12.10
N THR A 26 -5.91 1.36 -12.23
CA THR A 26 -5.01 2.51 -12.15
C THR A 26 -5.26 3.50 -13.29
N GLU A 27 -5.49 3.01 -14.52
CA GLU A 27 -5.80 3.86 -15.67
C GLU A 27 -7.17 4.55 -15.53
N ILE A 28 -8.17 3.87 -14.97
CA ILE A 28 -9.50 4.47 -14.73
C ILE A 28 -9.42 5.58 -13.68
N LEU A 29 -8.71 5.32 -12.58
CA LEU A 29 -8.66 6.22 -11.42
C LEU A 29 -7.59 7.33 -11.53
N LYS A 30 -6.55 7.14 -12.34
CA LYS A 30 -5.46 8.09 -12.60
C LYS A 30 -4.87 8.63 -11.30
N ASP A 31 -4.75 9.96 -11.17
CA ASP A 31 -4.21 10.63 -10.00
C ASP A 31 -5.04 10.42 -8.73
N ASN A 32 -6.31 9.99 -8.83
CA ASN A 32 -7.12 9.62 -7.66
C ASN A 32 -6.61 8.34 -6.99
N CYS A 33 -5.89 7.47 -7.71
CA CYS A 33 -5.34 6.21 -7.20
C CYS A 33 -4.08 6.45 -6.37
N ILE A 34 -4.17 6.18 -5.07
CA ILE A 34 -3.03 6.28 -4.13
C ILE A 34 -2.30 4.95 -4.09
N SER A 35 -3.02 3.84 -3.91
CA SER A 35 -2.45 2.51 -3.76
C SER A 35 -3.43 1.42 -4.20
N VAL A 36 -2.88 0.29 -4.68
CA VAL A 36 -3.66 -0.89 -5.07
C VAL A 36 -2.98 -2.13 -4.48
N TYR A 37 -3.78 -3.02 -3.90
CA TYR A 37 -3.30 -4.21 -3.21
C TYR A 37 -4.06 -5.44 -3.65
N HIS A 38 -3.32 -6.53 -3.90
CA HIS A 38 -3.89 -7.87 -3.92
C HIS A 38 -4.15 -8.28 -2.47
N ILE A 39 -5.42 -8.53 -2.15
CA ILE A 39 -5.86 -8.97 -0.82
C ILE A 39 -6.64 -10.28 -0.94
N GLY A 40 -7.27 -10.71 0.16
CA GLY A 40 -8.05 -11.94 0.19
C GLY A 40 -7.20 -13.20 0.02
N SER A 41 -7.86 -14.34 -0.13
CA SER A 41 -7.15 -15.62 -0.11
C SER A 41 -6.30 -15.87 -1.34
N THR A 42 -6.65 -15.30 -2.50
CA THR A 42 -5.91 -15.49 -3.75
C THR A 42 -4.56 -14.74 -3.75
N SER A 43 -4.35 -13.82 -2.81
CA SER A 43 -3.08 -13.11 -2.62
C SER A 43 -2.05 -13.87 -1.74
N VAL A 44 -2.41 -15.05 -1.23
CA VAL A 44 -1.59 -15.85 -0.32
C VAL A 44 -1.12 -17.13 -1.03
N PRO A 45 0.17 -17.23 -1.42
CA PRO A 45 0.72 -18.43 -2.04
C PRO A 45 0.46 -19.71 -1.24
N GLY A 46 -0.07 -20.73 -1.93
CA GLY A 46 -0.41 -22.03 -1.35
C GLY A 46 -1.77 -22.10 -0.64
N LEU A 47 -2.50 -20.99 -0.49
CA LEU A 47 -3.83 -21.00 0.13
C LEU A 47 -4.93 -21.36 -0.88
N ALA A 48 -5.62 -22.47 -0.64
CA ALA A 48 -6.81 -22.84 -1.42
C ALA A 48 -7.91 -21.78 -1.25
N ALA A 49 -8.61 -21.39 -2.32
CA ALA A 49 -9.56 -20.28 -2.31
C ALA A 49 -10.69 -20.45 -3.33
N LYS A 50 -11.74 -19.63 -3.19
CA LYS A 50 -12.61 -19.33 -4.32
C LYS A 50 -11.77 -18.63 -5.39
N PRO A 51 -11.92 -18.93 -6.69
CA PRO A 51 -11.11 -18.33 -7.75
C PRO A 51 -11.57 -16.90 -8.06
N ILE A 52 -11.55 -16.04 -7.04
CA ILE A 52 -11.97 -14.64 -7.08
C ILE A 52 -10.77 -13.79 -6.66
N ILE A 53 -10.37 -12.86 -7.52
CA ILE A 53 -9.31 -11.89 -7.21
C ILE A 53 -9.91 -10.76 -6.39
N ASP A 54 -9.52 -10.67 -5.12
CA ASP A 54 -9.92 -9.59 -4.23
C ASP A 54 -8.87 -8.46 -4.28
N ILE A 55 -9.31 -7.26 -4.65
CA ILE A 55 -8.46 -6.09 -4.85
C ILE A 55 -8.89 -5.00 -3.89
N MET A 56 -7.94 -4.40 -3.19
CA MET A 56 -8.19 -3.22 -2.36
C MET A 56 -7.52 -2.00 -2.95
N VAL A 57 -8.23 -0.89 -3.02
CA VAL A 57 -7.73 0.37 -3.59
C VAL A 57 -7.87 1.48 -2.57
N GLY A 58 -6.76 2.18 -2.29
CA GLY A 58 -6.76 3.45 -1.56
C GLY A 58 -6.89 4.61 -2.53
N VAL A 59 -7.85 5.50 -2.32
CA VAL A 59 -8.07 6.69 -3.18
C VAL A 59 -8.00 8.00 -2.40
N ARG A 60 -7.78 9.11 -3.13
CA ARG A 60 -7.84 10.48 -2.54
C ARG A 60 -9.26 10.88 -2.18
N SER A 61 -10.22 10.59 -3.06
CA SER A 61 -11.63 10.96 -2.91
C SER A 61 -12.52 9.84 -3.45
N LEU A 62 -13.51 9.44 -2.66
CA LEU A 62 -14.52 8.47 -3.07
C LEU A 62 -15.51 9.09 -4.07
N GLU A 63 -15.80 10.37 -3.94
CA GLU A 63 -16.67 11.12 -4.87
C GLU A 63 -16.09 11.09 -6.28
N ARG A 64 -14.76 11.22 -6.41
CA ARG A 64 -14.09 11.09 -7.72
C ARG A 64 -14.20 9.67 -8.29
N VAL A 65 -14.29 8.64 -7.44
CA VAL A 65 -14.58 7.27 -7.90
C VAL A 65 -16.00 7.19 -8.45
N ASP A 66 -16.97 7.82 -7.77
CA ASP A 66 -18.37 7.88 -8.22
C ASP A 66 -18.47 8.50 -9.63
N THR A 67 -17.70 9.56 -9.91
CA THR A 67 -17.71 10.22 -11.24
C THR A 67 -17.20 9.36 -12.40
N VAL A 68 -16.44 8.30 -12.11
CA VAL A 68 -15.88 7.39 -13.13
C VAL A 68 -16.48 5.98 -13.04
N ALA A 69 -17.59 5.80 -12.31
CA ALA A 69 -18.23 4.50 -12.13
C ALA A 69 -18.59 3.82 -13.47
N GLU A 70 -19.05 4.58 -14.46
CA GLU A 70 -19.37 4.06 -15.80
C GLU A 70 -18.16 3.42 -16.49
N LYS A 71 -16.94 3.94 -16.31
CA LYS A 71 -15.72 3.35 -16.88
C LYS A 71 -15.41 1.97 -16.30
N PHE A 72 -15.78 1.73 -15.05
CA PHE A 72 -15.70 0.39 -14.46
C PHE A 72 -16.73 -0.55 -15.09
N SER A 73 -17.93 -0.04 -15.38
CA SER A 73 -18.96 -0.80 -16.10
C SER A 73 -18.55 -1.16 -17.53
N ASP A 74 -17.82 -0.29 -18.24
CA ASP A 74 -17.28 -0.56 -19.58
C ASP A 74 -16.36 -1.80 -19.61
N ILE A 75 -15.65 -2.08 -18.50
CA ILE A 75 -14.78 -3.25 -18.36
C ILE A 75 -15.45 -4.43 -17.60
N GLY A 76 -16.77 -4.35 -17.41
CA GLY A 76 -17.61 -5.44 -16.90
C GLY A 76 -17.82 -5.47 -15.38
N TYR A 77 -17.52 -4.38 -14.66
CA TYR A 77 -17.86 -4.27 -13.24
C TYR A 77 -19.27 -3.76 -13.02
N GLU A 78 -19.94 -4.38 -12.06
CA GLU A 78 -21.12 -3.84 -11.40
C GLU A 78 -20.67 -2.98 -10.21
N TYR A 79 -21.11 -1.73 -10.19
CA TYR A 79 -20.81 -0.77 -9.14
C TYR A 79 -21.91 -0.78 -8.07
N LEU A 80 -21.58 -1.18 -6.84
CA LEU A 80 -22.57 -1.43 -5.77
C LEU A 80 -22.55 -0.38 -4.65
N GLY A 81 -21.74 0.67 -4.76
CA GLY A 81 -21.60 1.67 -3.69
C GLY A 81 -21.02 1.03 -2.42
N GLU A 82 -21.52 1.43 -1.24
CA GLU A 82 -20.99 0.95 0.04
C GLU A 82 -21.22 -0.55 0.30
N PHE A 83 -22.39 -1.04 -0.08
CA PHE A 83 -22.80 -2.44 0.04
C PHE A 83 -22.57 -3.02 1.46
N GLY A 84 -22.99 -2.28 2.50
CA GLY A 84 -22.93 -2.73 3.90
C GLY A 84 -21.68 -2.33 4.69
N ILE A 85 -20.70 -1.64 4.06
CA ILE A 85 -19.55 -1.05 4.77
C ILE A 85 -19.50 0.44 4.45
N ALA A 86 -19.74 1.27 5.47
CA ALA A 86 -19.70 2.73 5.35
C ALA A 86 -18.34 3.20 4.80
N GLY A 87 -18.36 4.14 3.85
CA GLY A 87 -17.14 4.68 3.25
C GLY A 87 -16.43 3.74 2.26
N ARG A 88 -17.03 2.59 1.93
CA ARG A 88 -16.52 1.70 0.86
C ARG A 88 -17.13 2.07 -0.48
N ARG A 89 -16.44 1.75 -1.58
CA ARG A 89 -17.06 1.46 -2.88
C ARG A 89 -16.71 0.04 -3.29
N TYR A 90 -17.74 -0.78 -3.43
CA TYR A 90 -17.63 -2.18 -3.77
C TYR A 90 -17.99 -2.40 -5.23
N LEU A 91 -17.11 -3.08 -5.95
CA LEU A 91 -17.34 -3.44 -7.35
C LEU A 91 -17.11 -4.93 -7.52
N ARG A 92 -17.88 -5.54 -8.43
CA ARG A 92 -17.79 -6.97 -8.70
C ARG A 92 -17.93 -7.29 -10.19
N LYS A 93 -17.16 -8.26 -10.70
CA LYS A 93 -17.12 -8.65 -12.14
C LYS A 93 -17.26 -10.17 -12.32
N GLY A 94 -17.88 -10.61 -13.42
CA GLY A 94 -18.08 -12.04 -13.76
C GLY A 94 -19.50 -12.59 -13.58
N GLY A 95 -20.48 -11.75 -13.20
CA GLY A 95 -21.87 -12.18 -13.07
C GLY A 95 -22.08 -13.26 -11.99
N ASP A 96 -22.81 -14.32 -12.34
CA ASP A 96 -23.05 -15.48 -11.47
C ASP A 96 -21.75 -16.24 -11.16
N GLU A 97 -20.78 -16.26 -12.09
CA GLU A 97 -19.44 -16.82 -11.89
C GLU A 97 -18.41 -15.72 -11.59
N ARG A 98 -18.56 -15.14 -10.39
CA ARG A 98 -17.72 -14.06 -9.88
C ARG A 98 -16.23 -14.35 -10.09
N THR A 99 -15.50 -13.39 -10.69
CA THR A 99 -14.05 -13.50 -10.94
C THR A 99 -13.23 -12.44 -10.21
N HIS A 100 -13.78 -11.23 -10.01
CA HIS A 100 -13.07 -10.14 -9.36
C HIS A 100 -13.97 -9.38 -8.40
N GLN A 101 -13.37 -8.86 -7.34
CA GLN A 101 -13.97 -7.98 -6.35
C GLN A 101 -13.02 -6.82 -6.07
N ILE A 102 -13.53 -5.59 -6.08
CA ILE A 102 -12.78 -4.40 -5.73
C ILE A 102 -13.40 -3.77 -4.49
N HIS A 103 -12.56 -3.50 -3.50
CA HIS A 103 -12.90 -2.75 -2.29
C HIS A 103 -12.12 -1.44 -2.31
N ILE A 104 -12.81 -0.34 -2.58
CA ILE A 104 -12.21 0.99 -2.62
C ILE A 104 -12.51 1.71 -1.30
N PHE A 105 -11.48 2.25 -0.68
CA PHE A 105 -11.55 3.05 0.54
C PHE A 105 -10.78 4.36 0.37
N GLN A 106 -11.14 5.37 1.15
CA GLN A 106 -10.32 6.57 1.25
C GLN A 106 -8.97 6.21 1.88
N ALA A 107 -7.89 6.82 1.41
CA ALA A 107 -6.53 6.42 1.80
C ALA A 107 -6.18 6.65 3.28
N ASP A 108 -6.97 7.45 4.02
CA ASP A 108 -6.84 7.63 5.46
C ASP A 108 -7.69 6.65 6.28
N ASP A 109 -8.47 5.77 5.65
CA ASP A 109 -9.15 4.68 6.31
C ASP A 109 -8.18 3.53 6.64
N TRP A 110 -7.27 3.82 7.56
CA TRP A 110 -6.26 2.85 8.01
C TRP A 110 -6.88 1.62 8.69
N ASN A 111 -8.07 1.75 9.28
CA ASN A 111 -8.74 0.63 9.91
C ASN A 111 -9.10 -0.45 8.87
N ASN A 112 -9.68 -0.05 7.73
CA ASN A 112 -9.98 -1.00 6.65
C ASN A 112 -8.73 -1.42 5.86
N ILE A 113 -7.82 -0.50 5.57
CA ILE A 113 -6.59 -0.82 4.82
C ILE A 113 -5.69 -1.76 5.64
N GLY A 114 -5.40 -1.38 6.88
CA GLY A 114 -4.49 -2.08 7.76
C GLY A 114 -4.95 -3.51 8.07
N ARG A 115 -6.24 -3.73 8.38
CA ARG A 115 -6.75 -5.08 8.69
C ARG A 115 -6.60 -6.06 7.52
N HIS A 116 -6.84 -5.60 6.29
CA HIS A 116 -6.71 -6.44 5.11
C HIS A 116 -5.25 -6.78 4.78
N LEU A 117 -4.34 -5.81 4.90
CA LEU A 117 -2.91 -6.02 4.71
C LEU A 117 -2.33 -6.93 5.79
N ALA A 118 -2.67 -6.66 7.06
CA ALA A 118 -2.27 -7.47 8.21
C ALA A 118 -2.66 -8.93 8.01
N PHE A 119 -3.94 -9.20 7.72
CA PHE A 119 -4.44 -10.57 7.52
C PHE A 119 -3.71 -11.27 6.38
N ARG A 120 -3.53 -10.61 5.23
CA ARG A 120 -2.80 -11.19 4.09
C ARG A 120 -1.37 -11.56 4.48
N ASP A 121 -0.63 -10.62 5.06
CA ASP A 121 0.79 -10.81 5.33
C ASP A 121 1.02 -11.82 6.46
N TYR A 122 0.13 -11.85 7.45
CA TYR A 122 0.10 -12.92 8.47
C TYR A 122 -0.06 -14.29 7.81
N MET A 123 -1.03 -14.46 6.92
CA MET A 123 -1.30 -15.75 6.27
C MET A 123 -0.20 -16.19 5.29
N ARG A 124 0.65 -15.26 4.83
CA ARG A 124 1.84 -15.57 4.00
C ARG A 124 2.99 -16.17 4.82
N THR A 125 3.08 -15.86 6.10
CA THR A 125 4.18 -16.29 6.98
C THR A 125 3.78 -17.37 7.99
N HIS A 126 2.48 -17.60 8.17
CA HIS A 126 1.93 -18.55 9.15
C HIS A 126 1.33 -19.79 8.45
N GLU A 127 2.21 -20.71 8.06
CA GLU A 127 1.84 -21.90 7.27
C GLU A 127 0.77 -22.78 7.94
N LYS A 128 0.86 -22.98 9.25
CA LYS A 128 -0.08 -23.84 10.00
C LYS A 128 -1.50 -23.28 9.94
N GLU A 129 -1.65 -21.99 10.23
CA GLU A 129 -2.90 -21.24 10.22
C GLU A 129 -3.46 -21.15 8.78
N ARG A 130 -2.58 -20.92 7.79
CA ARG A 130 -2.93 -20.98 6.36
C ARG A 130 -3.54 -22.33 5.97
N ASN A 131 -2.90 -23.43 6.36
CA ASN A 131 -3.36 -24.77 6.03
C ASN A 131 -4.67 -25.12 6.76
N GLN A 132 -4.84 -24.67 8.01
CA GLN A 132 -6.10 -24.79 8.74
C GLN A 132 -7.23 -24.02 8.05
N TYR A 133 -6.98 -22.78 7.62
CA TYR A 133 -7.96 -21.98 6.90
C TYR A 133 -8.37 -22.62 5.56
N ALA A 134 -7.40 -23.18 4.84
CA ALA A 134 -7.65 -23.92 3.60
C ALA A 134 -8.59 -25.11 3.83
N LYS A 135 -8.38 -25.87 4.91
CA LYS A 135 -9.23 -27.01 5.29
C LYS A 135 -10.65 -26.54 5.61
N ILE A 136 -10.81 -25.54 6.48
CA ILE A 136 -12.11 -24.97 6.85
C ILE A 136 -12.90 -24.56 5.60
N LYS A 137 -12.27 -23.87 4.65
CA LYS A 137 -12.95 -23.44 3.42
C LYS A 137 -13.38 -24.61 2.54
N LYS A 138 -12.55 -25.65 2.41
CA LYS A 138 -12.92 -26.86 1.63
C LYS A 138 -14.10 -27.59 2.28
N ASP A 139 -14.06 -27.79 3.59
CA ASP A 139 -15.11 -28.46 4.34
C ASP A 139 -16.44 -27.67 4.27
N LEU A 140 -16.38 -26.33 4.41
CA LEU A 140 -17.57 -25.47 4.28
C LEU A 140 -18.13 -25.42 2.86
N ALA A 141 -17.29 -25.41 1.82
CA ALA A 141 -17.75 -25.44 0.44
C ALA A 141 -18.49 -26.75 0.11
N GLN A 142 -18.06 -27.87 0.70
CA GLN A 142 -18.78 -29.15 0.59
C GLN A 142 -20.10 -29.15 1.37
N LYS A 143 -20.13 -28.53 2.55
CA LYS A 143 -21.31 -28.48 3.42
C LYS A 143 -22.39 -27.49 2.92
N PHE A 144 -21.97 -26.37 2.35
CA PHE A 144 -22.83 -25.25 1.94
C PHE A 144 -22.61 -24.86 0.47
N PRO A 145 -22.78 -25.77 -0.51
CA PRO A 145 -22.41 -25.52 -1.90
C PRO A 145 -23.21 -24.40 -2.59
N TYR A 146 -24.40 -24.07 -2.09
CA TYR A 146 -25.27 -23.02 -2.64
C TYR A 146 -25.72 -22.00 -1.58
N ASP A 147 -25.13 -22.04 -0.39
CA ASP A 147 -25.47 -21.19 0.75
C ASP A 147 -24.25 -20.33 1.12
N ILE A 148 -24.22 -19.13 0.57
CA ILE A 148 -23.11 -18.18 0.77
C ILE A 148 -23.05 -17.67 2.20
N ASP A 149 -24.19 -17.55 2.88
CA ASP A 149 -24.28 -17.05 4.23
C ASP A 149 -23.74 -18.12 5.19
N GLY A 150 -24.21 -19.37 5.09
CA GLY A 150 -23.68 -20.49 5.85
C GLY A 150 -22.18 -20.73 5.64
N TYR A 151 -21.67 -20.53 4.42
CA TYR A 151 -20.23 -20.57 4.14
C TYR A 151 -19.47 -19.42 4.79
N CYS A 152 -20.02 -18.20 4.81
CA CYS A 152 -19.40 -17.03 5.42
C CYS A 152 -19.38 -17.13 6.95
N ASP A 153 -20.51 -17.48 7.56
CA ASP A 153 -20.67 -17.62 9.00
C ASP A 153 -19.75 -18.73 9.55
N GLY A 154 -19.65 -19.85 8.83
CA GLY A 154 -18.84 -21.00 9.25
C GLY A 154 -17.34 -20.71 9.41
N LYS A 155 -16.81 -19.67 8.76
CA LYS A 155 -15.41 -19.26 8.86
C LYS A 155 -15.20 -17.98 9.69
N GLU A 156 -16.27 -17.29 10.08
CA GLU A 156 -16.19 -15.96 10.69
C GLU A 156 -15.33 -15.96 11.96
N ASN A 157 -15.59 -16.89 12.89
CA ASN A 157 -14.83 -16.98 14.14
C ASN A 157 -13.32 -17.15 13.89
N PHE A 158 -12.94 -18.05 12.98
CA PHE A 158 -11.55 -18.28 12.63
C PHE A 158 -10.92 -17.03 11.99
N VAL A 159 -11.63 -16.39 11.04
CA VAL A 159 -11.14 -15.17 10.39
C VAL A 159 -10.92 -14.05 11.40
N ARG A 160 -11.88 -13.84 12.32
CA ARG A 160 -11.78 -12.83 13.37
C ARG A 160 -10.60 -13.07 14.31
N GLU A 161 -10.39 -14.32 14.74
CA GLU A 161 -9.25 -14.68 15.58
C GLU A 161 -7.92 -14.40 14.86
N MET A 162 -7.79 -14.84 13.61
CA MET A 162 -6.57 -14.61 12.82
C MET A 162 -6.36 -13.12 12.51
N GLU A 163 -7.42 -12.35 12.27
CA GLU A 163 -7.33 -10.89 12.08
C GLU A 163 -6.79 -10.21 13.34
N ASN A 164 -7.25 -10.59 14.53
CA ASN A 164 -6.71 -10.07 15.79
C ASN A 164 -5.23 -10.42 15.97
N CYS A 165 -4.84 -11.67 15.71
CA CYS A 165 -3.44 -12.10 15.77
C CYS A 165 -2.56 -11.35 14.76
N ALA A 166 -3.08 -11.14 13.55
CA ALA A 166 -2.40 -10.42 12.47
C ALA A 166 -2.19 -8.95 12.83
N LEU A 167 -3.23 -8.25 13.28
CA LEU A 167 -3.18 -6.84 13.68
C LEU A 167 -2.21 -6.62 14.85
N ALA A 168 -2.16 -7.54 15.81
CA ALA A 168 -1.23 -7.45 16.94
C ALA A 168 0.25 -7.49 16.54
N GLN A 169 0.57 -8.04 15.37
CA GLN A 169 1.94 -8.20 14.87
C GLN A 169 2.26 -7.28 13.69
N TYR A 170 1.27 -6.55 13.17
CA TYR A 170 1.42 -5.77 11.96
C TYR A 170 1.98 -4.38 12.25
N ASP A 171 3.26 -4.16 11.88
CA ASP A 171 3.91 -2.84 11.97
C ASP A 171 3.16 -1.81 11.10
N GLY A 172 2.92 -2.16 9.82
CA GLY A 172 2.23 -1.30 8.85
C GLY A 172 2.90 0.06 8.59
N THR A 173 4.05 0.35 9.21
CA THR A 173 4.73 1.64 9.15
C THR A 173 5.12 2.01 7.73
N TRP A 174 5.66 1.07 6.94
CA TRP A 174 6.00 1.32 5.55
C TRP A 174 4.78 1.60 4.67
N ASP A 175 3.65 0.95 4.96
CA ASP A 175 2.39 1.19 4.24
C ASP A 175 1.85 2.59 4.56
N LYS A 176 1.87 3.00 5.84
CA LYS A 176 1.51 4.36 6.25
C LYS A 176 2.40 5.42 5.61
N LEU A 177 3.71 5.22 5.59
CA LEU A 177 4.65 6.15 4.96
C LEU A 177 4.43 6.26 3.45
N TYR A 178 4.28 5.13 2.76
CA TYR A 178 4.00 5.12 1.33
C TYR A 178 2.69 5.83 0.99
N ILE A 179 1.62 5.52 1.73
CA ILE A 179 0.32 6.18 1.56
C ILE A 179 0.43 7.69 1.83
N ALA A 180 1.15 8.11 2.88
CA ALA A 180 1.36 9.51 3.19
C ALA A 180 2.10 10.25 2.06
N ALA A 181 3.15 9.65 1.51
CA ALA A 181 3.88 10.21 0.37
C ALA A 181 2.99 10.31 -0.88
N ARG A 182 2.25 9.24 -1.22
CA ARG A 182 1.31 9.23 -2.35
C ARG A 182 0.21 10.28 -2.18
N LYS A 183 -0.31 10.49 -0.95
CA LYS A 183 -1.37 11.47 -0.65
C LYS A 183 -0.96 12.92 -0.93
N VAL A 184 0.33 13.27 -0.85
CA VAL A 184 0.80 14.62 -1.23
C VAL A 184 1.31 14.71 -2.67
N GLN A 185 1.50 13.59 -3.36
CA GLN A 185 1.98 13.56 -4.74
C GLN A 185 0.90 14.07 -5.70
N ASN A 186 1.01 15.32 -6.11
CA ASN A 186 0.07 15.98 -7.01
C ASN A 186 0.86 16.81 -8.02
N GLU A 187 1.29 16.14 -9.09
CA GLU A 187 2.08 16.75 -10.16
C GLU A 187 1.31 17.90 -10.81
N ARG A 188 1.95 19.06 -10.89
CA ARG A 188 1.36 20.26 -11.48
C ARG A 188 2.42 21.27 -11.88
N LYS A 189 2.11 22.00 -12.94
CA LYS A 189 2.88 23.17 -13.37
C LYS A 189 2.41 24.40 -12.61
N LEU A 190 3.32 25.05 -11.88
CA LEU A 190 3.02 26.27 -11.13
C LEU A 190 3.22 27.53 -11.99
N SER A 191 4.21 27.49 -12.88
CA SER A 191 4.52 28.56 -13.82
C SER A 191 5.25 28.00 -15.05
N PRO A 192 5.56 28.79 -16.09
CA PRO A 192 6.42 28.35 -17.18
C PRO A 192 7.79 27.81 -16.78
N LEU A 193 8.28 28.13 -15.57
CA LEU A 193 9.62 27.81 -15.08
C LEU A 193 9.63 26.84 -13.87
N ILE A 194 8.46 26.52 -13.31
CA ILE A 194 8.37 25.74 -12.07
C ILE A 194 7.29 24.67 -12.17
N GLU A 195 7.67 23.44 -11.82
CA GLU A 195 6.82 22.27 -11.66
C GLU A 195 6.97 21.73 -10.24
N ALA A 196 5.94 21.09 -9.71
CA ALA A 196 5.97 20.56 -8.35
C ALA A 196 5.12 19.29 -8.22
N GLY A 197 5.50 18.43 -7.29
CA GLY A 197 4.68 17.26 -6.93
C GLY A 197 4.81 16.03 -7.81
N GLY A 198 5.73 16.03 -8.78
CA GLY A 198 6.04 14.82 -9.57
C GLY A 198 6.68 13.72 -8.71
N VAL A 199 7.55 14.09 -7.76
CA VAL A 199 8.10 13.20 -6.73
C VAL A 199 7.59 13.67 -5.36
N SER A 200 7.27 12.72 -4.48
CA SER A 200 6.92 13.00 -3.09
C SER A 200 7.77 12.18 -2.13
N ALA A 201 7.78 12.56 -0.85
CA ALA A 201 8.44 11.79 0.19
C ALA A 201 7.67 11.84 1.50
N ALA A 202 7.86 10.82 2.31
CA ALA A 202 7.41 10.77 3.69
C ALA A 202 8.54 10.27 4.59
N ILE A 203 8.72 10.91 5.73
CA ILE A 203 9.70 10.55 6.76
C ILE A 203 9.00 10.24 8.07
N LEU A 204 9.47 9.20 8.77
CA LEU A 204 9.13 8.93 10.15
C LEU A 204 10.22 9.48 11.05
N SER A 205 9.86 10.37 11.97
CA SER A 205 10.79 10.91 12.95
C SER A 205 10.95 9.99 14.17
N ALA A 206 11.98 10.23 14.97
CA ALA A 206 12.21 9.51 16.23
C ALA A 206 11.08 9.69 17.26
N LYS A 207 10.27 10.75 17.15
CA LYS A 207 9.08 10.94 18.00
C LYS A 207 7.82 10.24 17.45
N GLY A 208 7.93 9.54 16.33
CA GLY A 208 6.82 8.81 15.72
C GLY A 208 5.93 9.65 14.80
N ASN A 209 6.34 10.88 14.45
CA ASN A 209 5.57 11.75 13.56
C ASN A 209 5.93 11.50 12.09
N ILE A 210 4.94 11.61 11.21
CA ILE A 210 5.13 11.51 9.76
C ILE A 210 5.14 12.91 9.16
N TYR A 211 6.24 13.28 8.51
CA TYR A 211 6.35 14.52 7.74
C TYR A 211 6.44 14.21 6.26
N THR A 212 5.77 15.03 5.45
CA THR A 212 5.70 14.84 4.00
C THR A 212 6.25 16.05 3.26
N GLY A 213 6.70 15.81 2.04
CA GLY A 213 7.23 16.83 1.14
C GLY A 213 7.04 16.43 -0.32
N VAL A 214 7.12 17.43 -1.20
CA VAL A 214 7.06 17.25 -2.66
C VAL A 214 8.26 17.91 -3.31
N CYS A 215 8.67 17.43 -4.48
CA CYS A 215 9.67 18.14 -5.28
C CYS A 215 9.13 19.50 -5.72
N ILE A 216 10.06 20.45 -5.85
CA ILE A 216 9.85 21.72 -6.54
C ILE A 216 11.00 21.84 -7.53
N ASP A 217 10.68 21.65 -8.80
CA ASP A 217 11.63 21.68 -9.89
C ASP A 217 11.62 23.07 -10.52
N THR A 218 12.79 23.71 -10.56
CA THR A 218 12.96 25.06 -11.09
C THR A 218 13.92 25.04 -12.25
N ALA A 219 13.99 26.12 -13.03
CA ALA A 219 14.94 26.26 -14.14
C ALA A 219 16.43 26.33 -13.73
N CYS A 220 16.76 26.25 -12.43
CA CYS A 220 18.13 26.27 -11.93
C CYS A 220 18.28 25.47 -10.61
N SER A 221 19.43 25.62 -9.92
CA SER A 221 19.77 24.89 -8.70
C SER A 221 18.95 25.29 -7.45
N LEU A 222 17.97 26.18 -7.59
CA LEU A 222 17.05 26.56 -6.50
C LEU A 222 15.97 25.51 -6.23
N GLY A 223 15.87 24.47 -7.07
CA GLY A 223 14.95 23.37 -6.85
C GLY A 223 15.27 22.54 -5.61
N ILE A 224 14.25 21.85 -5.09
CA ILE A 224 14.36 21.01 -3.90
C ILE A 224 13.70 19.65 -4.14
N CYS A 225 14.40 18.59 -3.74
CA CYS A 225 13.87 17.24 -3.80
C CYS A 225 12.80 17.03 -2.72
N ALA A 226 11.91 16.07 -2.93
CA ALA A 226 10.81 15.81 -2.02
C ALA A 226 11.28 15.43 -0.60
N GLU A 227 12.38 14.68 -0.51
CA GLU A 227 13.00 14.24 0.74
C GLU A 227 13.49 15.46 1.54
N ARG A 228 14.26 16.35 0.91
CA ARG A 228 14.76 17.58 1.55
C ARG A 228 13.60 18.49 1.98
N ASN A 229 12.52 18.54 1.21
CA ASN A 229 11.32 19.29 1.57
C ASN A 229 10.59 18.66 2.78
N ALA A 230 10.46 17.33 2.82
CA ALA A 230 9.88 16.61 3.97
C ALA A 230 10.72 16.82 5.25
N ILE A 231 12.05 16.81 5.11
CA ILE A 231 12.98 17.09 6.20
C ILE A 231 12.85 18.54 6.67
N ALA A 232 12.75 19.51 5.76
CA ALA A 232 12.52 20.91 6.13
C ALA A 232 11.21 21.08 6.92
N ASN A 233 10.16 20.34 6.55
CA ASN A 233 8.90 20.30 7.30
C ASN A 233 9.08 19.71 8.72
N MET A 234 9.81 18.60 8.85
CA MET A 234 10.16 18.04 10.17
C MET A 234 10.95 19.02 11.04
N ILE A 235 11.96 19.68 10.48
CA ILE A 235 12.77 20.69 11.18
C ILE A 235 11.91 21.88 11.61
N THR A 236 10.99 22.33 10.74
CA THR A 236 10.03 23.40 11.06
C THR A 236 9.18 23.06 12.28
N ASN A 237 8.90 21.77 12.49
CA ASN A 237 8.17 21.26 13.66
C ASN A 237 9.08 20.87 14.85
N GLY A 238 10.36 21.26 14.82
CA GLY A 238 11.29 21.09 15.94
C GLY A 238 11.83 19.66 16.11
N GLU A 239 11.89 18.90 15.02
CA GLU A 239 12.45 17.54 15.00
C GLU A 239 13.58 17.43 13.97
N SER A 240 14.58 16.59 14.25
CA SER A 240 15.76 16.45 13.38
C SER A 240 16.23 15.00 13.15
N GLN A 241 15.73 14.04 13.93
CA GLN A 241 16.14 12.64 13.82
C GLN A 241 15.11 11.84 13.01
N ILE A 242 15.58 11.24 11.92
CA ILE A 242 14.80 10.42 11.00
C ILE A 242 15.06 8.94 11.33
N ILE A 243 14.00 8.12 11.30
CA ILE A 243 14.10 6.66 11.45
C ILE A 243 13.92 5.98 10.10
N LYS A 244 12.86 6.34 9.37
CA LYS A 244 12.47 5.75 8.08
C LYS A 244 12.17 6.85 7.07
N ILE A 245 12.50 6.61 5.81
CA ILE A 245 12.13 7.48 4.69
C ILE A 245 11.70 6.66 3.47
N VAL A 246 10.70 7.17 2.76
CA VAL A 246 10.34 6.73 1.41
C VAL A 246 10.24 7.94 0.50
N ALA A 247 10.87 7.86 -0.67
CA ALA A 247 10.60 8.75 -1.81
C ALA A 247 9.75 7.98 -2.81
N VAL A 248 8.75 8.63 -3.40
CA VAL A 248 7.85 8.03 -4.39
C VAL A 248 7.96 8.81 -5.69
N MET A 249 8.36 8.09 -6.74
CA MET A 249 8.58 8.62 -8.08
C MET A 249 7.26 8.88 -8.81
N ALA A 250 7.30 9.59 -9.93
CA ALA A 250 6.10 9.94 -10.73
C ALA A 250 5.26 8.71 -11.13
N ASP A 251 5.90 7.57 -11.37
CA ASP A 251 5.24 6.29 -11.69
C ASP A 251 4.61 5.59 -10.45
N GLY A 252 4.69 6.20 -9.27
CA GLY A 252 4.18 5.68 -8.02
C GLY A 252 5.08 4.65 -7.33
N LYS A 253 6.25 4.31 -7.90
CA LYS A 253 7.19 3.37 -7.27
C LYS A 253 8.04 4.06 -6.22
N ALA A 254 8.47 3.29 -5.23
CA ALA A 254 9.49 3.73 -4.30
C ALA A 254 10.81 3.97 -5.06
N GLY A 255 11.45 5.10 -4.78
CA GLY A 255 12.66 5.55 -5.46
C GLY A 255 13.83 5.73 -4.51
N MET A 256 15.04 5.65 -5.06
CA MET A 256 16.26 5.92 -4.30
C MET A 256 16.50 7.42 -4.17
N PRO A 257 16.90 7.92 -2.98
CA PRO A 257 17.25 9.32 -2.82
C PRO A 257 18.47 9.68 -3.66
N CYS A 258 18.50 10.91 -4.17
CA CYS A 258 19.65 11.42 -4.92
C CYS A 258 20.85 11.71 -4.00
N GLY A 259 22.03 11.94 -4.58
CA GLY A 259 23.25 12.22 -3.81
C GLY A 259 23.11 13.41 -2.85
N ALA A 260 22.45 14.48 -3.28
CA ALA A 260 22.23 15.66 -2.43
C ALA A 260 21.32 15.37 -1.23
N CYS A 261 20.29 14.52 -1.39
CA CYS A 261 19.42 14.11 -0.29
C CYS A 261 20.17 13.21 0.69
N ARG A 262 20.98 12.27 0.19
CA ARG A 262 21.81 11.39 1.03
C ARG A 262 22.78 12.19 1.88
N GLU A 263 23.51 13.12 1.24
CA GLU A 263 24.45 14.00 1.91
C GLU A 263 23.75 14.86 2.98
N PHE A 264 22.60 15.45 2.65
CA PHE A 264 21.84 16.23 3.61
C PHE A 264 21.39 15.40 4.83
N MET A 265 20.90 14.19 4.60
CA MET A 265 20.46 13.30 5.69
C MET A 265 21.61 12.91 6.63
N MET A 266 22.79 12.58 6.08
CA MET A 266 23.97 12.26 6.88
C MET A 266 24.38 13.38 7.83
N GLN A 267 24.07 14.64 7.49
CA GLN A 267 24.39 15.81 8.30
C GLN A 267 23.39 16.12 9.43
N LEU A 268 22.28 15.39 9.55
CA LEU A 268 21.23 15.74 10.52
C LEU A 268 21.49 15.25 11.94
N ASN A 269 22.14 14.09 12.07
CA ASN A 269 22.28 13.41 13.34
C ASN A 269 23.41 12.39 13.29
N LYS A 270 24.07 12.13 14.42
CA LYS A 270 25.09 11.09 14.53
C LYS A 270 24.60 9.67 14.18
N THR A 271 23.30 9.43 14.29
CA THR A 271 22.65 8.15 13.93
C THR A 271 22.13 8.12 12.48
N ALA A 272 22.39 9.14 11.67
CA ALA A 272 21.83 9.24 10.32
C ALA A 272 22.18 8.05 9.40
N GLY A 273 23.31 7.39 9.63
CA GLY A 273 23.68 6.17 8.91
C GLY A 273 22.67 5.03 9.05
N GLU A 274 21.92 4.99 10.15
CA GLU A 274 20.90 3.97 10.44
C GLU A 274 19.53 4.26 9.80
N ILE A 275 19.34 5.43 9.18
CA ILE A 275 18.09 5.76 8.50
C ILE A 275 17.76 4.66 7.50
N GLU A 276 16.59 4.06 7.67
CA GLU A 276 16.06 3.05 6.77
C GLU A 276 15.38 3.72 5.57
N ILE A 277 15.68 3.24 4.38
CA ILE A 277 15.17 3.78 3.11
C ILE A 277 14.42 2.67 2.39
N LEU A 278 13.15 2.91 2.09
CA LEU A 278 12.36 1.97 1.30
C LEU A 278 12.71 2.10 -0.18
N CYS A 279 13.33 1.05 -0.73
CA CYS A 279 13.75 1.00 -2.13
C CYS A 279 12.66 0.46 -3.06
N ASP A 280 11.82 -0.44 -2.53
CA ASP A 280 10.78 -1.12 -3.29
C ASP A 280 9.61 -1.43 -2.36
N TYR A 281 8.42 -0.94 -2.73
CA TYR A 281 7.23 -1.05 -1.89
C TYR A 281 6.56 -2.43 -1.96
N GLU A 282 6.68 -3.14 -3.09
CA GLU A 282 6.03 -4.44 -3.30
C GLU A 282 6.79 -5.55 -2.55
N THR A 283 8.11 -5.53 -2.66
CA THR A 283 9.02 -6.50 -2.01
C THR A 283 9.41 -6.09 -0.58
N LYS A 284 9.08 -4.86 -0.17
CA LYS A 284 9.51 -4.24 1.09
C LYS A 284 11.03 -4.23 1.25
N LYS A 285 11.77 -4.07 0.14
CA LYS A 285 13.22 -3.98 0.18
C LYS A 285 13.65 -2.67 0.84
N VAL A 286 14.42 -2.79 1.92
CA VAL A 286 14.96 -1.66 2.70
C VAL A 286 16.48 -1.67 2.62
N ILE A 287 17.08 -0.47 2.65
CA ILE A 287 18.52 -0.28 2.83
C ILE A 287 18.78 0.80 3.87
N HIS A 288 19.91 0.72 4.56
CA HIS A 288 20.36 1.79 5.45
C HIS A 288 21.15 2.86 4.67
N LEU A 289 21.03 4.12 5.09
CA LEU A 289 21.72 5.23 4.47
C LEU A 289 23.25 5.03 4.42
N LYS A 290 23.86 4.49 5.49
CA LYS A 290 25.30 4.19 5.54
C LYS A 290 25.79 3.30 4.39
N SER A 291 24.95 2.39 3.90
CA SER A 291 25.29 1.53 2.77
C SER A 291 25.31 2.27 1.43
N LEU A 292 24.68 3.45 1.35
CA LEU A 292 24.65 4.31 0.17
C LEU A 292 25.69 5.43 0.19
N THR A 293 26.29 5.68 1.35
CA THR A 293 27.33 6.68 1.59
C THR A 293 28.47 6.06 2.40
N PRO A 294 29.16 5.03 1.86
CA PRO A 294 30.30 4.42 2.54
C PRO A 294 31.43 5.46 2.74
N GLU A 295 32.19 5.31 3.82
CA GLU A 295 33.34 6.18 4.14
C GLU A 295 32.98 7.68 4.14
N TRP A 296 31.84 8.02 4.73
CA TRP A 296 31.36 9.39 4.74
C TRP A 296 32.35 10.33 5.45
N TRP A 297 32.65 11.45 4.81
CA TRP A 297 33.84 12.27 5.07
C TRP A 297 33.85 12.97 6.44
N SER A 298 32.70 13.15 7.09
CA SER A 298 32.56 13.88 8.36
C SER A 298 32.24 13.00 9.56
N THR A 299 32.51 11.69 9.46
CA THR A 299 32.14 10.69 10.48
C THR A 299 32.68 11.05 11.88
N ASP A 300 33.95 11.49 11.97
CA ASP A 300 34.58 11.86 13.24
C ASP A 300 33.98 13.15 13.83
N GLN A 301 33.82 14.19 13.02
CA GLN A 301 33.24 15.46 13.45
C GLN A 301 31.78 15.30 13.93
N MET A 302 31.06 14.34 13.36
CA MET A 302 29.68 14.03 13.75
C MET A 302 29.56 13.03 14.90
N GLY A 303 30.68 12.49 15.41
CA GLY A 303 30.66 11.49 16.48
C GLY A 303 29.86 10.24 16.11
N MET A 304 29.96 9.80 14.85
CA MET A 304 29.23 8.61 14.35
C MET A 304 29.94 7.29 14.68
N ASN A 305 31.19 7.37 15.15
CA ASN A 305 32.04 6.24 15.56
C ASN A 305 31.88 5.87 17.05
N GLU A 306 31.02 6.57 17.79
CA GLU A 306 30.74 6.39 19.23
C GLU A 306 29.33 5.85 19.50
#